data_AF-A0A9P6PAE9-F1
#
_entry.id   AF-A0A9P6PAE9-F1
#
_cell.length_a   1.000
_cell.length_b   1.000
_cell.length_c   1.000
_cell.angle_alpha   90.00
_cell.angle_beta   90.00
_cell.angle_gamma   90.00
#
_symmetry.space_group_name_H-M   'P 1'
#
loop_
_entity.id
_entity.type
_entity.pdbx_description
1 polymer ?
#
loop_
_entity_poly.entity_id
_entity_poly.type
_entity_poly.pdbx_seq_one_letter_code
_entity_poly.pdbx_strand_id
1 'polypeptide(L)'
;MSRNASGLRIDSFNIHRLVIAGIMIASKFFSDIFYTNVRYAKVGGLDVAELNDLELKFLVLNDFNLNVRVEKLQEYGDQLLNHWIRDEERRNSERRRRRTSISDSLNSPHKPFDYNHPPISHTSPSLHICSNSILGKEKTGVSEKYKAARC
;
A
#
# COMPACT_ATOMS: atom_id res chain seq x y z
N MET A 1 -20.42 31.66 -18.01
CA MET A 1 -18.94 31.67 -18.10
C MET A 1 -18.48 30.24 -18.28
N SER A 2 -17.98 29.90 -19.47
CA SER A 2 -17.55 28.54 -19.82
C SER A 2 -16.23 28.21 -19.11
N ARG A 3 -16.22 27.24 -18.20
CA ARG A 3 -14.98 26.75 -17.60
C ARG A 3 -14.30 25.82 -18.59
N ASN A 4 -13.26 26.31 -19.26
CA ASN A 4 -12.28 25.45 -19.93
C ASN A 4 -11.53 24.69 -18.83
N ALA A 5 -12.09 23.56 -18.38
CA ALA A 5 -11.39 22.63 -17.51
C ALA A 5 -10.41 21.83 -18.37
N SER A 6 -9.30 22.47 -18.74
CA SER A 6 -8.09 21.74 -19.10
C SER A 6 -7.79 20.80 -17.94
N GLY A 7 -8.05 19.50 -18.11
CA GLY A 7 -8.02 18.51 -17.05
C GLY A 7 -6.72 18.62 -16.24
N LEU A 8 -6.83 18.65 -14.91
CA LEU A 8 -5.70 18.67 -14.01
C LEU A 8 -4.88 17.38 -14.22
N ARG A 9 -3.70 17.49 -14.83
CA ARG A 9 -2.80 16.34 -15.02
C ARG A 9 -1.98 16.11 -13.75
N ILE A 10 -2.39 15.10 -12.98
CA ILE A 10 -1.72 14.69 -11.73
C ILE A 10 -0.55 13.77 -12.07
N ASP A 11 0.61 14.05 -11.47
CA ASP A 11 1.84 13.28 -11.61
C ASP A 11 2.53 13.17 -10.23
N SER A 12 3.47 12.23 -10.09
CA SER A 12 4.20 11.98 -8.84
C SER A 12 4.96 13.21 -8.34
N PHE A 13 5.26 14.17 -9.21
CA PHE A 13 5.94 15.42 -8.86
C PHE A 13 5.01 16.53 -8.34
N ASN A 14 3.69 16.46 -8.59
CA ASN A 14 2.73 17.48 -8.19
C ASN A 14 1.75 17.00 -7.10
N ILE A 15 1.59 15.69 -6.94
CA ILE A 15 0.64 15.11 -5.99
C ILE A 15 0.91 15.52 -4.55
N HIS A 16 2.17 15.64 -4.14
CA HIS A 16 2.54 16.03 -2.78
C HIS A 16 1.97 17.40 -2.40
N ARG A 17 2.13 18.39 -3.29
CA ARG A 17 1.63 19.76 -3.09
C ARG A 17 0.11 19.78 -3.06
N LEU A 18 -0.53 18.99 -3.94
CA LEU A 18 -1.98 18.85 -3.98
C LEU A 18 -2.55 18.25 -2.70
N VAL A 19 -1.93 17.18 -2.17
CA VAL A 19 -2.34 16.51 -0.93
C VAL A 19 -2.20 17.45 0.27
N ILE A 20 -1.09 18.19 0.37
CA ILE A 20 -0.89 19.16 1.46
C ILE A 20 -1.98 20.24 1.44
N ALA A 21 -2.25 20.83 0.28
CA ALA A 21 -3.28 21.84 0.13
C ALA A 21 -4.69 21.29 0.45
N GLY A 22 -5.01 20.09 -0.02
CA GLY A 22 -6.29 19.44 0.26
C GLY A 22 -6.51 19.14 1.74
N ILE A 23 -5.51 18.60 2.44
CA ILE A 23 -5.59 18.34 3.88
C ILE A 23 -5.74 19.64 4.67
N MET A 24 -4.99 20.68 4.30
CA MET A 24 -5.08 21.99 4.94
C MET A 24 -6.51 22.56 4.81
N ILE A 25 -7.07 22.59 3.60
CA ILE A 25 -8.40 23.13 3.35
C ILE A 25 -9.48 22.31 4.05
N ALA A 26 -9.40 20.97 3.97
CA ALA A 26 -10.33 20.09 4.67
C ALA A 26 -10.29 20.34 6.18
N SER A 27 -9.08 20.52 6.75
CA SER A 27 -8.91 20.84 8.17
C SER A 27 -9.55 22.18 8.53
N LYS A 28 -9.34 23.22 7.72
CA LYS A 28 -9.97 24.54 7.92
C LYS A 28 -11.50 24.51 7.78
N PHE A 29 -12.03 23.66 6.91
CA PHE A 29 -13.46 23.59 6.61
C PHE A 29 -14.23 22.75 7.65
N PHE A 30 -13.66 21.62 8.09
CA PHE A 30 -14.34 20.67 8.96
C PHE A 30 -13.95 20.76 10.44
N SER A 31 -12.84 21.42 10.79
CA SER A 31 -12.35 21.45 12.18
C SER A 31 -12.56 22.82 12.80
N ASP A 32 -13.14 22.86 14.02
CA ASP A 32 -13.33 24.09 14.79
C ASP A 32 -11.99 24.73 15.22
N ILE A 33 -10.94 23.91 15.32
CA ILE A 33 -9.57 24.34 15.64
C ILE A 33 -8.69 24.08 14.42
N PHE A 34 -8.24 25.15 13.77
CA PHE A 34 -7.34 25.09 12.62
C PHE A 34 -6.11 25.99 12.83
N TYR A 35 -5.02 25.67 12.13
CA TYR A 35 -3.79 26.45 12.19
C TYR A 35 -3.68 27.47 11.04
N THR A 36 -2.79 28.44 11.19
CA THR A 36 -2.49 29.41 10.13
C THR A 36 -1.71 28.74 8.99
N ASN A 37 -1.80 29.30 7.78
CA ASN A 37 -1.06 28.80 6.61
C ASN A 37 0.44 28.76 6.85
N VAL A 38 0.98 29.70 7.62
CA VAL A 38 2.40 29.71 8.01
C VAL A 38 2.78 28.42 8.75
N ARG A 39 1.92 27.92 9.64
CA ARG A 39 2.19 26.68 10.39
C ARG A 39 2.07 25.45 9.48
N TYR A 40 1.07 25.40 8.61
CA TYR A 40 0.94 24.33 7.62
C TYR A 40 2.11 24.30 6.62
N ALA A 41 2.57 25.46 6.15
CA ALA A 41 3.71 25.59 5.24
C ALA A 41 5.00 25.05 5.86
N LYS A 42 5.25 25.37 7.14
CA LYS A 42 6.41 24.85 7.88
C LYS A 42 6.42 23.32 8.01
N VAL A 43 5.26 22.72 8.24
CA VAL A 43 5.13 21.25 8.33
C VAL A 43 5.19 20.61 6.94
N GLY A 44 4.59 21.25 5.94
CA GLY A 44 4.57 20.77 4.55
C GLY A 44 5.87 21.01 3.79
N GLY A 45 6.83 21.76 4.35
CA GLY A 45 8.09 22.11 3.67
C GLY A 45 7.88 23.01 2.45
N LEU A 46 6.86 23.87 2.49
CA LEU A 46 6.47 24.77 1.40
C LEU A 46 6.78 26.21 1.76
N ASP A 47 6.99 27.06 0.75
CA ASP A 47 6.93 28.49 0.97
C ASP A 47 5.48 28.93 1.30
N VAL A 48 5.35 29.95 2.14
CA VAL A 48 4.03 30.43 2.58
C VAL A 48 3.25 31.02 1.40
N ALA A 49 3.92 31.77 0.51
CA ALA A 49 3.25 32.35 -0.66
C ALA A 49 2.76 31.26 -1.60
N GLU A 50 3.56 30.21 -1.79
CA GLU A 50 3.15 29.04 -2.58
C GLU A 50 1.93 28.34 -1.97
N LEU A 51 1.92 28.10 -0.65
CA LEU A 51 0.78 27.44 -0.01
C LEU A 51 -0.51 28.28 -0.10
N ASN A 52 -0.40 29.61 0.00
CA ASN A 52 -1.53 30.52 -0.18
C ASN A 52 -2.10 30.45 -1.62
N ASP A 53 -1.24 30.37 -2.63
CA ASP A 53 -1.66 30.22 -4.02
C ASP A 53 -2.30 28.85 -4.28
N LEU A 54 -1.73 27.79 -3.71
CA LEU A 54 -2.31 26.44 -3.76
C LEU A 54 -3.67 26.38 -3.07
N GLU A 55 -3.86 27.12 -1.98
CA GLU A 55 -5.16 27.20 -1.30
C GLU A 55 -6.25 27.72 -2.24
N LEU A 56 -6.00 28.86 -2.87
CA LEU A 56 -6.95 29.47 -3.80
C LEU A 56 -7.21 28.57 -5.01
N LYS A 57 -6.16 28.00 -5.60
CA LYS A 57 -6.28 27.08 -6.74
C LYS A 57 -7.15 25.87 -6.41
N PHE A 58 -6.97 25.27 -5.23
CA PHE A 58 -7.78 24.13 -4.80
C PHE A 58 -9.25 24.51 -4.60
N LEU A 59 -9.53 25.68 -4.01
CA LEU A 59 -10.89 26.17 -3.86
C LEU A 59 -11.57 26.42 -5.21
N VAL A 60 -10.85 27.05 -6.15
CA VAL A 60 -11.34 27.28 -7.52
C VAL A 60 -11.57 25.97 -8.26
N LEU A 61 -10.70 24.97 -8.10
CA LEU A 61 -10.85 23.64 -8.71
C LEU A 61 -12.11 22.90 -8.21
N ASN A 62 -12.51 23.13 -6.96
CA ASN A 62 -13.70 22.52 -6.36
C ASN A 62 -14.93 23.42 -6.43
N ASP A 63 -14.87 24.55 -7.15
CA ASP A 63 -15.95 25.53 -7.23
C ASP A 63 -16.45 26.01 -5.85
N PHE A 64 -15.54 26.09 -4.88
CA PHE A 64 -15.80 26.37 -3.47
C PHE A 64 -16.79 25.40 -2.80
N ASN A 65 -17.11 24.27 -3.45
CA ASN A 65 -17.97 23.22 -2.91
C ASN A 65 -17.13 22.18 -2.16
N LEU A 66 -16.94 22.40 -0.86
CA LEU A 66 -16.15 21.52 0.02
C LEU A 66 -17.01 20.59 0.88
N ASN A 67 -18.34 20.73 0.83
CA ASN A 67 -19.24 19.94 1.65
C ASN A 67 -19.32 18.49 1.13
N VAL A 68 -18.86 17.55 1.95
CA VAL A 68 -18.98 16.11 1.69
C VAL A 68 -20.00 15.54 2.65
N ARG A 69 -21.10 15.00 2.10
CA ARG A 69 -22.13 14.35 2.90
C ARG A 69 -21.62 13.03 3.48
N VAL A 70 -22.12 12.67 4.66
CA VAL A 70 -21.72 11.46 5.39
C VAL A 70 -22.00 10.20 4.58
N GLU A 71 -23.11 10.16 3.83
CA GLU A 71 -23.45 8.99 3.02
C GLU A 71 -22.43 8.74 1.92
N LYS A 72 -21.86 9.82 1.35
CA LYS A 72 -20.84 9.71 0.31
C LYS A 72 -19.52 9.20 0.89
N LEU A 73 -19.17 9.62 2.11
CA LEU A 73 -17.99 9.11 2.81
C LEU A 73 -18.14 7.62 3.12
N GLN A 74 -19.31 7.19 3.59
CA GLN A 74 -19.61 5.79 3.86
C GLN A 74 -19.50 4.93 2.58
N GLU A 75 -20.07 5.40 1.47
CA GLU A 75 -20.00 4.71 0.17
C GLU A 75 -18.56 4.43 -0.27
N TYR A 76 -17.64 5.39 -0.10
CA TYR A 76 -16.22 5.19 -0.39
C TYR A 76 -15.57 4.20 0.58
N GLY A 77 -15.92 4.25 1.86
CA GLY A 77 -15.45 3.28 2.87
C GLY A 77 -15.85 1.85 2.51
N ASP A 78 -17.11 1.65 2.12
CA ASP A 78 -17.63 0.34 1.72
C ASP A 78 -16.94 -0.19 0.46
N GLN A 79 -16.66 0.69 -0.52
CA GLN A 79 -15.90 0.32 -1.72
C GLN A 79 -14.49 -0.16 -1.39
N LEU A 80 -13.78 0.55 -0.50
CA LEU A 80 -12.44 0.18 -0.07
C LEU A 80 -12.43 -1.15 0.69
N LEU A 81 -13.40 -1.36 1.57
CA LEU A 81 -13.56 -2.62 2.31
C LEU A 81 -13.82 -3.79 1.35
N ASN A 82 -14.74 -3.61 0.40
CA ASN A 82 -15.07 -4.62 -0.60
C ASN A 82 -13.86 -4.97 -1.48
N HIS A 83 -13.05 -3.99 -1.86
CA HIS A 83 -11.81 -4.23 -2.61
C HIS A 83 -10.84 -5.09 -1.81
N TRP A 84 -10.62 -4.75 -0.54
CA TRP A 84 -9.74 -5.50 0.36
C TRP A 84 -10.20 -6.96 0.56
N ILE A 85 -11.51 -7.17 0.76
CA ILE A 85 -12.09 -8.53 0.90
C ILE A 85 -11.77 -9.37 -0.35
N ARG A 86 -12.04 -8.82 -1.55
CA ARG A 86 -11.80 -9.51 -2.82
C ARG A 86 -10.32 -9.84 -3.03
N ASP A 87 -9.43 -8.91 -2.69
CA ASP A 87 -7.99 -9.14 -2.77
C ASP A 87 -7.52 -10.25 -1.81
N GLU A 88 -8.08 -10.30 -0.61
CA GLU A 88 -7.73 -11.31 0.38
C GLU A 88 -8.21 -12.71 -0.02
N GLU A 89 -9.42 -12.82 -0.57
CA GLU A 89 -9.93 -14.07 -1.14
C GLU A 89 -9.04 -14.57 -2.29
N ARG A 90 -8.63 -13.65 -3.19
CA ARG A 90 -7.69 -13.98 -4.28
C ARG A 90 -6.37 -14.51 -3.72
N ARG A 91 -5.76 -13.82 -2.76
CA ARG A 91 -4.51 -14.27 -2.11
C ARG A 91 -4.67 -15.62 -1.42
N ASN A 92 -5.79 -15.86 -0.75
CA ASN A 92 -6.06 -17.12 -0.07
C ASN A 92 -6.30 -18.27 -1.05
N SER A 93 -6.97 -18.02 -2.17
CA SER A 93 -7.15 -19.01 -3.23
C SER A 93 -5.80 -19.42 -3.85
N GLU A 94 -4.89 -18.46 -4.08
CA GLU A 94 -3.54 -18.71 -4.60
C GLU A 94 -2.68 -19.49 -3.60
N ARG A 95 -2.75 -19.14 -2.31
CA ARG A 95 -2.08 -19.87 -1.22
C ARG A 95 -2.58 -21.29 -1.09
N ARG A 96 -3.90 -21.51 -1.19
CA ARG A 96 -4.49 -22.86 -1.16
C ARG A 96 -4.02 -23.69 -2.36
N ARG A 97 -4.04 -23.12 -3.58
CA ARG A 97 -3.51 -23.78 -4.79
C ARG A 97 -2.04 -24.19 -4.65
N ARG A 98 -1.19 -23.32 -4.11
CA ARG A 98 0.23 -23.64 -3.84
C ARG A 98 0.42 -24.76 -2.82
N ARG A 99 -0.43 -24.81 -1.78
CA ARG A 99 -0.38 -25.90 -0.79
C ARG A 99 -0.75 -27.25 -1.41
N THR A 100 -1.79 -27.31 -2.24
CA THR A 100 -2.17 -28.55 -2.94
C THR A 100 -1.10 -29.01 -3.95
N SER A 101 -0.45 -28.10 -4.68
CA SER A 101 0.63 -28.49 -5.60
C SER A 101 1.88 -29.06 -4.89
N ILE A 102 2.16 -28.62 -3.66
CA ILE A 102 3.30 -29.14 -2.87
C ILE A 102 3.00 -30.55 -2.36
N SER A 103 1.77 -30.82 -1.91
CA SER A 103 1.38 -32.18 -1.49
C SER A 103 1.41 -33.19 -2.64
N ASP A 104 1.06 -32.78 -3.86
CA ASP A 104 1.12 -33.64 -5.04
C ASP A 104 2.58 -33.96 -5.46
N SER A 105 3.51 -33.04 -5.18
CA SER A 105 4.94 -33.22 -5.47
C SER A 105 5.63 -34.20 -4.51
N LEU A 106 5.22 -34.22 -3.23
CA LEU A 106 5.73 -35.13 -2.20
C LEU A 106 5.13 -36.54 -2.29
N ASN A 107 4.01 -36.70 -2.99
CA ASN A 107 3.38 -37.99 -3.28
C ASN A 107 3.69 -38.51 -4.70
N SER A 108 4.68 -37.95 -5.40
CA SER A 108 5.17 -38.56 -6.63
C SER A 108 5.73 -39.95 -6.30
N PRO A 109 5.29 -41.03 -6.95
CA PRO A 109 5.92 -42.33 -6.79
C PRO A 109 7.41 -42.15 -7.08
N HIS A 110 8.27 -42.45 -6.11
CA HIS A 110 9.69 -42.62 -6.39
C HIS A 110 9.78 -43.64 -7.53
N LYS A 111 10.26 -43.23 -8.71
CA LYS A 111 10.63 -44.24 -9.73
C LYS A 111 11.69 -45.14 -9.08
N PRO A 112 11.56 -46.47 -9.19
CA PRO A 112 12.58 -47.37 -8.66
C PRO A 112 13.94 -46.95 -9.20
N PHE A 113 14.93 -46.87 -8.32
CA PHE A 113 16.32 -46.71 -8.72
C PHE A 113 16.70 -47.95 -9.54
N ASP A 114 17.04 -47.78 -10.82
CA ASP A 114 17.41 -48.89 -11.69
C ASP A 114 18.83 -49.36 -11.36
N TYR A 115 18.94 -50.52 -10.70
CA TYR A 115 20.21 -51.13 -10.29
C TYR A 115 20.96 -51.83 -11.43
N ASN A 116 20.49 -51.73 -12.68
CA ASN A 116 21.12 -52.42 -13.82
C ASN A 116 22.15 -51.58 -14.59
N HIS A 117 22.57 -50.43 -14.06
CA HIS A 117 23.71 -49.71 -14.63
C HIS A 117 25.04 -50.24 -14.07
N PRO A 118 26.01 -50.62 -14.93
CA PRO A 118 27.34 -51.04 -14.48
C PRO A 118 28.04 -49.89 -13.74
N PRO A 119 28.91 -50.17 -12.76
CA PRO A 119 29.60 -49.12 -12.00
C PRO A 119 30.50 -48.33 -12.94
N ILE A 120 30.11 -47.10 -13.26
CA ILE A 120 30.98 -46.17 -13.97
C ILE A 120 32.03 -45.71 -12.97
N SER A 121 33.25 -46.13 -13.22
CA SER A 121 34.43 -45.80 -12.48
C SER A 121 34.90 -44.37 -12.82
N HIS A 122 35.40 -43.67 -11.81
CA HIS A 122 36.23 -42.46 -11.87
C HIS A 122 35.57 -41.17 -12.40
N THR A 123 35.35 -40.19 -11.53
CA THR A 123 36.33 -39.14 -11.14
C THR A 123 35.54 -38.10 -10.35
N SER A 124 36.12 -37.63 -9.24
CA SER A 124 35.54 -36.58 -8.41
C SER A 124 36.08 -35.22 -8.88
N PRO A 125 35.24 -34.25 -9.25
CA PRO A 125 35.62 -32.84 -9.20
C PRO A 125 34.81 -32.11 -8.13
N SER A 126 35.55 -31.71 -7.09
CA SER A 126 35.36 -30.60 -6.16
C SER A 126 33.98 -29.98 -5.95
N LEU A 127 33.55 -29.99 -4.68
CA LEU A 127 32.50 -29.14 -4.13
C LEU A 127 32.64 -27.68 -4.58
N HIS A 128 31.60 -27.14 -5.21
CA HIS A 128 31.32 -25.71 -5.17
C HIS A 128 30.12 -25.49 -4.24
N ILE A 129 30.41 -25.22 -2.96
CA ILE A 129 29.40 -24.74 -2.01
C ILE A 129 29.06 -23.32 -2.44
N CYS A 130 27.92 -23.13 -3.11
CA CYS A 130 27.33 -21.81 -3.21
C CYS A 130 26.50 -21.57 -1.94
N SER A 131 27.17 -21.05 -0.92
CA SER A 131 26.51 -20.36 0.19
C SER A 131 25.82 -19.13 -0.37
N ASN A 132 24.50 -19.02 -0.18
CA ASN A 132 23.91 -17.83 0.43
C ASN A 132 22.42 -18.03 0.74
N SER A 133 22.19 -18.31 2.03
CA SER A 133 21.33 -17.51 2.90
C SER A 133 19.83 -17.47 2.60
N ILE A 134 19.13 -18.48 3.13
CA ILE A 134 17.81 -18.29 3.72
C ILE A 134 17.98 -17.50 5.02
N LEU A 135 17.39 -16.32 5.10
CA LEU A 135 16.86 -15.84 6.38
C LEU A 135 15.51 -15.15 6.14
N GLY A 136 14.46 -15.95 6.19
CA GLY A 136 13.14 -15.46 6.51
C GLY A 136 13.07 -15.08 7.99
N LYS A 137 12.41 -13.96 8.29
CA LYS A 137 11.54 -13.86 9.46
C LYS A 137 10.25 -13.16 9.08
N GLU A 138 9.33 -13.98 8.60
CA GLU A 138 7.90 -13.82 8.80
C GLU A 138 7.62 -13.97 10.31
N LYS A 139 6.97 -12.98 10.92
CA LYS A 139 6.21 -13.17 12.16
C LYS A 139 4.84 -12.54 11.98
N THR A 140 3.90 -13.40 11.64
CA THR A 140 2.46 -13.24 11.87
C THR A 140 2.17 -13.18 13.37
N GLY A 141 1.12 -12.46 13.78
CA GLY A 141 0.34 -12.86 14.96
C GLY A 141 -0.09 -11.73 15.89
N VAL A 142 -1.28 -11.21 15.61
CA VAL A 142 -2.25 -10.56 16.50
C VAL A 142 -2.27 -11.14 17.93
N SER A 143 -2.23 -10.28 18.96
CA SER A 143 -3.34 -10.10 19.92
C SER A 143 -2.94 -9.18 21.08
N GLU A 144 -3.87 -8.28 21.42
CA GLU A 144 -4.18 -7.75 22.77
C GLU A 144 -3.03 -7.51 23.75
N LYS A 145 -2.88 -6.25 24.17
CA LYS A 145 -3.28 -5.85 25.54
C LYS A 145 -3.19 -4.33 25.69
N TYR A 146 -4.31 -3.76 26.12
CA TYR A 146 -4.40 -2.44 26.73
C TYR A 146 -3.29 -2.24 27.75
N LYS A 147 -2.40 -1.26 27.53
CA LYS A 147 -1.66 -0.60 28.61
C LYS A 147 -1.07 0.73 28.14
N ALA A 148 -1.83 1.82 28.32
CA ALA A 148 -1.28 3.16 28.37
C ALA A 148 -2.22 4.11 29.14
N ALA A 149 -2.13 4.07 30.47
CA ALA A 149 -2.37 5.21 31.36
C ALA A 149 -1.23 5.09 32.39
N ARG A 150 -0.13 5.85 32.30
CA ARG A 150 0.03 7.30 32.47
C ARG A 150 -0.33 7.73 33.89
N CYS A 151 0.64 7.62 34.79
CA CYS A 151 1.25 8.70 35.57
C CYS A 151 2.69 8.30 35.87
#